data_AF-A0A7J8RLK1-F1
#
_entry.id   AF-A0A7J8RLK1-F1
#
_cell.length_a   1.000
_cell.length_b   1.000
_cell.length_c   1.000
_cell.angle_alpha   90.00
_cell.angle_beta   90.00
_cell.angle_gamma   90.00
#
_symmetry.space_group_name_H-M   'P 1'
#
loop_
_entity.id
_entity.type
_entity.pdbx_description
1 polymer ?
#
loop_
_entity_poly.entity_id
_entity_poly.type
_entity_poly.pdbx_seq_one_letter_code
_entity_poly.pdbx_strand_id
1 'polypeptide(L)'
;MPEADLWVIFAILSAVIGYCAKIYFSFQANMATYQNLITQSMYDKQLDSGRGTLLHLCDDVIQQEVKEVIISFFILMEQGKATMEDLDLRCEELIKEEFEESCNFDVDDAVDKLEKLKIVSRDSIGRYYCVGLKRANEIIGVTTEEHVFKARQGSSTA
;
A
#
# COMPACT_ATOMS: atom_id res chain seq x y z
N MET A 1 52.97 -11.52 68.04
CA MET A 1 52.49 -10.59 66.99
C MET A 1 51.51 -11.37 66.16
N PRO A 2 50.31 -10.86 65.86
CA PRO A 2 49.22 -11.71 65.40
C PRO A 2 49.56 -12.23 64.00
N GLU A 3 49.61 -13.55 63.87
CA GLU A 3 49.58 -14.27 62.60
C GLU A 3 48.23 -13.93 61.95
N ALA A 4 48.17 -12.81 61.21
CA ALA A 4 47.01 -12.53 60.38
C ALA A 4 46.92 -13.68 59.38
N ASP A 5 45.95 -14.57 59.64
CA ASP A 5 45.80 -15.88 59.06
C ASP A 5 45.89 -15.79 57.53
N LEU A 6 46.89 -16.46 56.95
CA LEU A 6 47.10 -16.56 55.50
C LEU A 6 45.82 -17.07 54.79
N TRP A 7 45.00 -17.83 55.51
CA TRP A 7 43.65 -18.25 55.15
C TRP A 7 42.65 -17.10 54.96
N VAL A 8 42.68 -16.08 55.81
CA VAL A 8 41.81 -14.90 55.69
C VAL A 8 42.18 -14.08 54.46
N ILE A 9 43.48 -13.93 54.18
CA ILE A 9 43.96 -13.24 52.97
C ILE A 9 43.53 -14.02 51.72
N PHE A 10 43.67 -15.34 51.72
CA PHE A 10 43.21 -16.19 50.62
C PHE A 10 41.69 -16.10 50.41
N ALA A 11 40.91 -16.10 51.50
CA ALA A 11 39.46 -15.95 51.43
C ALA A 11 39.06 -14.60 50.79
N ILE A 12 39.69 -13.50 51.22
CA ILE A 12 39.44 -12.16 50.65
C ILE A 12 39.84 -12.12 49.17
N LEU A 13 40.99 -12.65 48.80
CA LEU A 13 41.46 -12.69 47.41
C LEU A 13 40.51 -13.48 46.51
N SER A 14 40.06 -14.65 46.99
CA SER A 14 39.09 -15.50 46.28
C SER A 14 37.74 -14.80 46.08
N ALA A 15 37.28 -14.03 47.07
CA ALA A 15 36.04 -13.27 47.00
C ALA A 15 36.14 -12.14 45.96
N VAL A 16 37.27 -11.43 45.90
CA VAL A 16 37.51 -10.39 44.89
C VAL A 16 37.54 -11.00 43.48
N ILE A 17 38.28 -12.09 43.28
CA ILE A 17 38.35 -12.78 41.99
C ILE A 17 36.97 -13.28 41.55
N GLY A 18 36.22 -13.89 42.46
CA GLY A 18 34.85 -14.34 42.21
C GLY A 18 33.90 -13.19 41.83
N TYR A 19 34.04 -12.04 42.50
CA TYR A 19 33.25 -10.86 42.19
C TYR A 19 33.61 -10.26 40.80
N CYS A 20 34.90 -10.18 40.47
CA CYS A 20 35.36 -9.78 39.13
C CYS A 20 34.85 -10.72 38.04
N ALA A 21 34.90 -12.04 38.27
CA ALA A 21 34.36 -13.02 37.34
C ALA A 21 32.84 -12.86 37.17
N LYS A 22 32.10 -12.66 38.27
CA LYS A 22 30.66 -12.39 38.23
C LYS A 22 30.34 -11.16 37.39
N ILE A 23 31.06 -10.04 37.59
CA ILE A 23 30.88 -8.83 36.79
C ILE A 23 31.12 -9.10 35.31
N TYR A 24 32.19 -9.81 34.96
CA TYR A 24 32.53 -10.13 33.57
C TYR A 24 31.45 -10.97 32.89
N PHE A 25 30.99 -12.04 33.55
CA PHE A 25 29.93 -12.89 33.00
C PHE A 25 28.60 -12.16 32.90
N SER A 26 28.25 -11.33 33.89
CA SER A 26 27.06 -10.47 33.83
C SER A 26 27.14 -9.46 32.67
N PHE A 27 28.30 -8.87 32.44
CA PHE A 27 28.50 -7.93 31.33
C PHE A 27 28.35 -8.63 29.96
N GLN A 28 28.94 -9.82 29.80
CA GLN A 28 28.80 -10.64 28.58
C GLN A 28 27.31 -11.00 28.31
N ALA A 29 26.59 -11.45 29.35
CA ALA A 29 25.17 -11.79 29.22
C ALA A 29 24.31 -10.57 28.85
N ASN A 30 24.58 -9.41 29.47
CA ASN A 30 23.89 -8.17 29.13
C ASN A 30 24.20 -7.73 27.70
N MET A 31 25.47 -7.81 27.25
CA MET A 31 25.86 -7.46 25.89
C MET A 31 25.15 -8.34 24.85
N ALA A 32 25.09 -9.66 25.07
CA ALA A 32 24.36 -10.57 24.20
C ALA A 32 22.85 -10.24 24.14
N THR A 33 22.27 -9.80 25.26
CA THR A 33 20.87 -9.35 25.31
C THR A 33 20.69 -8.06 24.52
N TYR A 34 21.59 -7.08 24.66
CA TYR A 34 21.54 -5.84 23.88
C TYR A 34 21.68 -6.10 22.38
N GLN A 35 22.58 -7.00 21.98
CA GLN A 35 22.71 -7.38 20.58
C GLN A 35 21.42 -7.98 20.02
N ASN A 36 20.79 -8.91 20.77
CA ASN A 36 19.49 -9.47 20.38
C ASN A 36 18.40 -8.40 20.27
N LEU A 37 18.33 -7.47 21.23
CA LEU A 37 17.37 -6.37 21.20
C LEU A 37 17.57 -5.45 19.99
N ILE A 38 18.83 -5.14 19.64
CA ILE A 38 19.16 -4.34 18.45
C ILE A 38 18.76 -5.08 17.17
N THR A 39 19.10 -6.37 17.06
CA THR A 39 18.74 -7.19 15.90
C THR A 39 17.23 -7.30 15.73
N GLN A 40 16.50 -7.53 16.82
CA GLN A 40 15.04 -7.58 16.81
C GLN A 40 14.44 -6.21 16.45
N SER A 41 14.97 -5.13 17.02
CA SER A 41 14.53 -3.77 16.69
C SER A 41 14.80 -3.41 15.22
N MET A 42 15.91 -3.86 14.64
CA MET A 42 16.21 -3.68 13.22
C MET A 42 15.22 -4.44 12.34
N TYR A 43 14.93 -5.70 12.69
CA TYR A 43 13.98 -6.55 11.97
C TYR A 43 12.56 -5.95 12.00
N ASP A 44 12.10 -5.50 13.16
CA ASP A 44 10.78 -4.88 13.33
C ASP A 44 10.67 -3.57 12.53
N LYS A 45 11.72 -2.74 12.51
CA LYS A 45 11.74 -1.52 11.68
C LYS A 45 11.74 -1.82 10.18
N GLN A 46 12.42 -2.88 9.74
CA GLN A 46 12.40 -3.29 8.34
C GLN A 46 11.03 -3.84 7.91
N LEU A 47 10.33 -4.54 8.80
CA LEU A 47 8.95 -4.99 8.57
C LEU A 47 7.97 -3.82 8.45
N ASP A 48 8.10 -2.83 9.33
CA ASP A 48 7.26 -1.63 9.31
C ASP A 48 7.51 -0.78 8.05
N SER A 49 8.79 -0.63 7.66
CA SER A 49 9.14 0.09 6.43
C SER A 49 8.75 -0.68 5.15
N GLY A 50 8.98 -1.99 5.11
CA GLY A 50 8.69 -2.82 3.93
C GLY A 50 7.21 -2.95 3.64
N ARG A 51 6.38 -3.14 4.68
CA ARG A 51 4.92 -3.16 4.53
C ARG A 51 4.38 -1.80 4.13
N GLY A 52 4.90 -0.71 4.71
CA GLY A 52 4.53 0.65 4.34
C GLY A 52 4.77 0.94 2.85
N THR A 53 5.96 0.64 2.34
CA THR A 53 6.28 0.82 0.92
C THR A 53 5.37 0.01 0.00
N LEU A 54 5.08 -1.25 0.33
CA LEU A 54 4.17 -2.07 -0.48
C LEU A 54 2.75 -1.53 -0.49
N LEU A 55 2.25 -1.04 0.64
CA LEU A 55 0.92 -0.43 0.73
C LEU A 55 0.84 0.85 -0.10
N HIS A 56 1.89 1.69 -0.06
CA HIS A 56 1.97 2.88 -0.91
C HIS A 56 1.98 2.53 -2.40
N LEU A 57 2.82 1.59 -2.83
CA LEU A 57 2.84 1.15 -4.22
C LEU A 57 1.50 0.57 -4.68
N CYS A 58 0.85 -0.20 -3.80
CA CYS A 58 -0.47 -0.75 -4.08
C CYS A 58 -1.51 0.36 -4.29
N ASP A 59 -1.52 1.36 -3.41
CA ASP A 59 -2.43 2.51 -3.53
C ASP A 59 -2.15 3.31 -4.81
N ASP A 60 -0.89 3.57 -5.12
CA ASP A 60 -0.48 4.30 -6.33
C ASP A 60 -0.95 3.59 -7.61
N VAL A 61 -0.74 2.26 -7.68
CA VAL A 61 -1.20 1.44 -8.82
C VAL A 61 -2.73 1.46 -8.90
N ILE A 62 -3.44 1.23 -7.80
CA ILE A 62 -4.92 1.27 -7.80
C ILE A 62 -5.44 2.63 -8.27
N GLN A 63 -4.83 3.72 -7.80
CA GLN A 63 -5.22 5.07 -8.22
C GLN A 63 -4.97 5.29 -9.72
N GLN A 64 -3.85 4.80 -10.26
CA GLN A 64 -3.55 4.92 -11.68
C GLN A 64 -4.60 4.17 -12.52
N GLU A 65 -4.87 2.91 -12.16
CA GLU A 65 -5.85 2.04 -12.81
C GLU A 65 -7.25 2.68 -12.85
N VAL A 66 -7.67 3.31 -11.75
CA VAL A 66 -8.96 4.01 -11.66
C VAL A 66 -8.99 5.27 -12.53
N LYS A 67 -7.91 6.05 -12.56
CA LYS A 67 -7.81 7.28 -13.37
C LYS A 67 -7.92 6.97 -14.86
N GLU A 68 -7.23 5.93 -15.33
CA GLU A 68 -7.28 5.50 -16.73
C GLU A 68 -8.71 5.12 -17.15
N VAL A 69 -9.40 4.31 -16.33
CA VAL A 69 -10.80 3.93 -16.59
C VAL A 69 -11.73 5.14 -16.65
N ILE A 70 -11.56 6.11 -15.75
CA ILE A 70 -12.38 7.33 -15.71
C ILE A 70 -12.16 8.18 -16.97
N ILE A 71 -10.90 8.41 -17.35
CA ILE A 71 -10.54 9.23 -18.51
C ILE A 71 -11.06 8.61 -19.80
N SER A 72 -10.82 7.30 -20.00
CA SER A 72 -11.31 6.57 -21.17
C SER A 72 -12.84 6.62 -21.28
N PHE A 73 -13.55 6.42 -20.17
CA PHE A 73 -15.01 6.52 -20.14
C PHE A 73 -15.51 7.93 -20.43
N PHE A 74 -14.84 8.95 -19.90
CA PHE A 74 -15.19 10.35 -20.14
C PHE A 74 -15.08 10.73 -21.62
N ILE A 75 -13.99 10.35 -22.29
CA ILE A 75 -13.81 10.60 -23.72
C ILE A 75 -14.92 9.92 -24.55
N LEU A 76 -15.26 8.67 -24.24
CA LEU A 76 -16.37 7.97 -24.91
C LEU A 76 -17.73 8.63 -24.66
N MET A 77 -17.97 9.20 -23.47
CA MET A 77 -19.21 9.92 -23.18
C MET A 77 -19.34 11.21 -24.01
N GLU A 78 -18.28 12.01 -24.09
CA GLU A 78 -18.30 13.31 -24.76
C GLU A 78 -18.34 13.18 -26.29
N GLN A 79 -17.66 12.19 -26.84
CA GLN A 79 -17.41 12.10 -28.29
C GLN A 79 -18.13 10.90 -28.96
N GLY A 80 -18.74 10.03 -28.16
CA GLY A 80 -19.57 8.92 -28.61
C GLY A 80 -18.75 7.70 -29.00
N LYS A 81 -18.53 7.50 -30.31
CA LYS A 81 -17.87 6.29 -30.84
C LYS A 81 -16.44 6.59 -31.25
N ALA A 82 -15.50 5.75 -30.81
CA ALA A 82 -14.08 5.90 -31.15
C ALA A 82 -13.45 4.55 -31.54
N THR A 83 -12.44 4.58 -32.40
CA THR A 83 -11.53 3.43 -32.55
C THR A 83 -10.58 3.37 -31.35
N MET A 84 -9.81 2.28 -31.22
CA MET A 84 -8.81 2.16 -30.15
C MET A 84 -7.77 3.28 -30.22
N GLU A 85 -7.23 3.52 -31.41
CA GLU A 85 -6.21 4.54 -31.70
C GLU A 85 -6.76 5.96 -31.46
N ASP A 86 -7.98 6.25 -31.92
CA ASP A 86 -8.61 7.54 -31.69
C ASP A 86 -8.86 7.80 -30.20
N LEU A 87 -9.24 6.75 -29.45
CA LEU A 87 -9.52 6.87 -28.03
C LEU A 87 -8.23 7.13 -27.24
N ASP A 88 -7.16 6.40 -27.57
CA ASP A 88 -5.83 6.54 -26.97
C ASP A 88 -5.31 7.98 -27.11
N LEU A 89 -5.23 8.46 -28.36
CA LEU A 89 -4.75 9.80 -28.68
C LEU A 89 -5.53 10.87 -27.90
N ARG A 90 -6.85 10.72 -27.80
CA ARG A 90 -7.69 11.71 -27.13
C ARG A 90 -7.58 11.67 -25.61
N CYS A 91 -7.28 10.50 -25.04
CA CYS A 91 -6.95 10.40 -23.61
C CYS A 91 -5.63 11.13 -23.34
N GLU A 92 -4.60 10.92 -24.17
CA GLU A 92 -3.31 11.61 -24.06
C GLU A 92 -3.43 13.12 -24.27
N GLU A 93 -4.21 13.56 -25.27
CA GLU A 93 -4.49 14.97 -25.53
C GLU A 93 -5.19 15.62 -24.34
N LEU A 94 -6.21 14.98 -23.77
CA LEU A 94 -6.89 15.50 -22.58
C LEU A 94 -5.93 15.65 -21.39
N ILE A 95 -5.09 14.65 -21.15
CA ILE A 95 -4.13 14.69 -20.03
C ILE A 95 -3.12 15.84 -20.23
N LYS A 96 -2.66 16.02 -21.47
CA LYS A 96 -1.72 17.09 -21.83
C LYS A 96 -2.34 18.47 -21.73
N GLU A 97 -3.58 18.64 -22.15
CA GLU A 97 -4.27 19.94 -22.14
C GLU A 97 -4.67 20.36 -20.72
N GLU A 98 -5.19 19.45 -19.91
CA GLU A 98 -5.71 19.77 -18.57
C GLU A 98 -4.64 19.74 -17.47
N PHE A 99 -3.61 18.89 -17.62
CA PHE A 99 -2.59 18.69 -16.58
C PHE A 99 -1.17 19.05 -17.02
N GLU A 100 -0.96 19.47 -18.25
CA GLU A 100 0.36 19.81 -18.83
C GLU A 100 1.36 18.62 -18.82
N GLU A 101 0.85 17.39 -18.71
CA GLU A 101 1.66 16.17 -18.61
C GLU A 101 1.57 15.33 -19.88
N SER A 102 2.70 14.75 -20.28
CA SER A 102 2.79 13.85 -21.43
C SER A 102 2.95 12.42 -20.93
N CYS A 103 2.00 11.55 -21.22
CA CYS A 103 2.09 10.13 -20.91
C CYS A 103 1.65 9.29 -22.10
N ASN A 104 2.14 8.04 -22.15
CA ASN A 104 1.61 7.02 -23.05
C ASN A 104 0.43 6.34 -22.35
N PHE A 105 -0.79 6.60 -22.78
CA PHE A 105 -1.98 6.07 -22.13
C PHE A 105 -2.15 4.57 -22.42
N ASP A 106 -2.60 3.77 -21.45
CA ASP A 106 -2.89 2.35 -21.66
C ASP A 106 -4.39 2.17 -21.96
N VAL A 107 -4.77 2.50 -23.20
CA VAL A 107 -6.19 2.45 -23.61
C VAL A 107 -6.76 1.03 -23.62
N ASP A 108 -5.93 0.04 -23.95
CA ASP A 108 -6.36 -1.35 -24.08
C ASP A 108 -6.85 -1.87 -22.72
N ASP A 109 -6.05 -1.66 -21.66
CA ASP A 109 -6.41 -2.11 -20.32
C ASP A 109 -7.59 -1.32 -19.73
N ALA A 110 -7.65 0.00 -19.97
CA ALA A 110 -8.78 0.83 -19.57
C ALA A 110 -10.10 0.34 -20.19
N VAL A 111 -10.11 0.06 -21.51
CA VAL A 111 -11.30 -0.42 -22.21
C VAL A 111 -11.67 -1.84 -21.80
N ASP A 112 -10.70 -2.73 -21.61
CA ASP A 112 -10.94 -4.08 -21.10
C ASP A 112 -11.65 -4.06 -19.74
N LYS A 113 -11.25 -3.16 -18.83
CA LYS A 113 -11.93 -2.96 -17.53
C LYS A 113 -13.35 -2.45 -17.72
N LEU A 114 -13.57 -1.49 -18.62
CA LEU A 114 -14.90 -0.94 -18.91
C LEU A 114 -15.85 -1.96 -19.58
N GLU A 115 -15.33 -2.83 -20.45
CA GLU A 115 -16.07 -3.95 -21.03
C GLU A 115 -16.41 -5.01 -19.98
N LYS A 116 -15.49 -5.33 -19.06
CA LYS A 116 -15.74 -6.23 -17.90
C LYS A 116 -16.84 -5.68 -16.99
N LEU A 117 -16.88 -4.35 -16.80
CA LEU A 117 -17.96 -3.64 -16.10
C LEU A 117 -19.27 -3.57 -16.90
N LYS A 118 -19.27 -3.99 -18.17
CA LYS A 118 -20.43 -3.99 -19.09
C LYS A 118 -21.01 -2.60 -19.38
N ILE A 119 -20.18 -1.57 -19.27
CA ILE A 119 -20.57 -0.18 -19.55
C ILE A 119 -19.99 0.34 -20.87
N VAL A 120 -19.05 -0.38 -21.47
CA VAL A 120 -18.53 -0.16 -22.83
C VAL A 120 -18.78 -1.41 -23.68
N SER A 121 -18.98 -1.20 -24.98
CA SER A 121 -19.18 -2.26 -25.97
C SER A 121 -18.63 -1.83 -27.33
N ARG A 122 -18.44 -2.82 -28.21
CA ARG A 122 -17.92 -2.60 -29.57
C ARG A 122 -19.01 -2.75 -30.62
N ASP A 123 -19.01 -1.87 -31.61
CA ASP A 123 -19.92 -1.95 -32.76
C ASP A 123 -19.43 -2.94 -33.83
N SER A 124 -20.26 -3.19 -34.85
CA SER A 124 -19.96 -4.14 -35.92
C SER A 124 -18.76 -3.77 -36.80
N ILE A 125 -18.25 -2.53 -36.67
CA ILE A 125 -17.12 -1.99 -37.44
C ILE A 125 -15.88 -1.86 -36.53
N GLY A 126 -15.97 -2.29 -35.26
CA GLY A 126 -14.85 -2.31 -34.33
C GLY A 126 -14.68 -1.05 -33.48
N ARG A 127 -15.63 -0.11 -33.49
CA ARG A 127 -15.56 1.10 -32.65
C ARG A 127 -16.18 0.88 -31.29
N TYR A 128 -15.54 1.41 -30.26
CA TYR A 128 -16.04 1.38 -28.89
C TYR A 128 -17.05 2.49 -28.65
N TYR A 129 -18.02 2.21 -27.80
CA TYR A 129 -19.02 3.15 -27.33
C TYR A 129 -19.45 2.80 -25.91
N CYS A 130 -19.86 3.81 -25.15
CA CYS A 130 -20.33 3.61 -23.79
C CYS A 130 -21.86 3.68 -23.68
N VAL A 131 -22.41 3.10 -22.62
CA VAL A 131 -23.79 3.37 -22.19
C VAL A 131 -23.86 4.76 -21.53
N GLY A 132 -25.04 5.37 -21.51
CA GLY A 132 -25.22 6.65 -20.82
C GLY A 132 -24.98 6.54 -19.31
N LEU A 133 -24.51 7.63 -18.68
CA LEU A 133 -24.09 7.68 -17.27
C LEU A 133 -25.12 7.08 -16.29
N LYS A 134 -26.41 7.38 -16.46
CA LYS A 134 -27.47 6.82 -15.62
C LYS A 134 -27.51 5.28 -15.69
N ARG A 135 -27.35 4.73 -16.89
CA ARG A 135 -27.33 3.28 -17.10
C ARG A 135 -26.03 2.65 -16.59
N ALA A 136 -24.90 3.34 -16.75
CA ALA A 136 -23.63 2.90 -16.20
C ALA A 136 -23.71 2.74 -14.67
N ASN A 137 -24.28 3.72 -13.97
CA ASN A 137 -24.50 3.65 -12.52
C ASN A 137 -25.44 2.50 -12.11
N GLU A 138 -26.47 2.22 -12.90
CA GLU A 138 -27.35 1.05 -12.65
C GLU A 138 -26.60 -0.28 -12.82
N ILE A 139 -25.67 -0.37 -13.77
CA ILE A 139 -24.91 -1.60 -14.08
C ILE A 139 -23.81 -1.86 -13.04
N ILE A 140 -23.02 -0.82 -12.71
CA ILE A 140 -21.97 -0.90 -11.69
C ILE A 140 -22.61 -1.16 -10.31
N GLY A 141 -23.79 -0.59 -10.09
CA GLY A 141 -24.51 -0.68 -8.83
C GLY A 141 -24.03 0.36 -7.82
N VAL A 142 -24.61 0.26 -6.63
CA VAL A 142 -24.29 1.16 -5.51
C VAL A 142 -23.07 0.63 -4.77
N THR A 143 -22.24 1.52 -4.26
CA THR A 143 -21.08 1.13 -3.46
C THR A 143 -21.53 0.56 -2.11
N THR A 144 -20.67 -0.24 -1.48
CA THR A 144 -20.90 -0.73 -0.10
C THR A 144 -21.11 0.44 0.87
N GLU A 145 -20.42 1.56 0.67
CA GLU A 145 -20.58 2.76 1.49
C GLU A 145 -21.96 3.40 1.33
N GLU A 146 -22.49 3.47 0.10
CA GLU A 146 -23.86 3.94 -0.13
C GLU A 146 -24.90 3.02 0.52
N HIS A 147 -24.68 1.71 0.50
CA HIS A 147 -25.52 0.75 1.22
C HIS A 147 -25.51 1.00 2.73
N VAL A 148 -24.32 1.20 3.31
CA VAL A 148 -24.16 1.48 4.75
C VAL A 148 -24.80 2.83 5.11
N PHE A 149 -24.63 3.84 4.27
CA PHE A 149 -25.21 5.17 4.48
C PHE A 149 -26.74 5.14 4.43
N LYS A 150 -27.33 4.44 3.43
CA LYS A 150 -28.78 4.23 3.35
C LYS A 150 -29.32 3.46 4.56
N ALA A 151 -28.60 2.43 5.02
CA ALA A 151 -28.99 1.68 6.22
C ALA A 151 -28.97 2.56 7.50
N ARG A 152 -27.96 3.43 7.65
CA ARG A 152 -27.88 4.37 8.76
C ARG A 152 -29.00 5.40 8.74
N GLN A 153 -29.33 5.97 7.59
CA GLN A 153 -30.45 6.93 7.48
C GLN A 153 -31.81 6.27 7.73
N GLY A 154 -32.04 5.06 7.22
CA GLY A 154 -33.27 4.30 7.48
C GLY A 154 -33.46 3.94 8.96
N SER A 155 -32.38 3.82 9.73
CA SER A 155 -32.43 3.59 11.19
C SER A 155 -32.71 4.85 12.03
N SER A 156 -32.59 6.06 11.45
CA SER A 156 -32.89 7.33 12.14
C SER A 156 -34.32 7.82 11.92
N THR A 157 -35.10 7.15 11.06
CA THR A 157 -36.51 7.47 10.77
C THR A 157 -37.49 6.46 11.35
N ALA A 158 -37.05 5.60 12.28
CA ALA A 158 -37.87 4.62 12.99
C ALA A 158 -37.87 4.89 14.50
#